data_AF-A0A494WC29-F1
#
_entry.id   AF-A0A494WC29-F1
#
_cell.length_a   1.000
_cell.length_b   1.000
_cell.length_c   1.000
_cell.angle_alpha   90.00
_cell.angle_beta   90.00
_cell.angle_gamma   90.00
#
_symmetry.space_group_name_H-M   'P 1'
#
loop_
_entity.id
_entity.type
_entity.pdbx_description
1 polymer ?
#
loop_
_entity_poly.entity_id
_entity_poly.type
_entity_poly.pdbx_seq_one_letter_code
_entity_poly.pdbx_strand_id
1 'polypeptide(L)'
;MTREATYAAFDRAFANVSAYVILHSGAAIGRVAFKHGASVQCYAQIWGGDMQRGTAGGGGYDRATAAAEQAFSRMSEDSATRDDAANHIIALQSALAGSDGKRWALCIEDAGYTVQHVFG
;
A
#
# COMPACT_ATOMS: atom_id res chain seq x y z
N MET A 1 33.59 4.85 -2.88
CA MET A 1 32.33 5.63 -2.82
C MET A 1 32.19 6.16 -1.41
N THR A 2 31.94 7.46 -1.21
CA THR A 2 31.80 8.03 0.14
C THR A 2 30.43 7.71 0.73
N ARG A 3 30.32 7.74 2.07
CA ARG A 3 29.05 7.56 2.77
C ARG A 3 28.00 8.54 2.25
N GLU A 4 28.36 9.82 2.15
CA GLU A 4 27.49 10.89 1.64
C GLU A 4 27.00 10.63 0.21
N ALA A 5 27.88 10.21 -0.69
CA ALA A 5 27.49 9.88 -2.07
C ALA A 5 26.48 8.72 -2.14
N THR A 6 26.53 7.79 -1.17
CA THR A 6 25.60 6.67 -1.10
C THR A 6 24.21 7.12 -0.65
N TYR A 7 24.11 7.97 0.38
CA TYR A 7 22.82 8.54 0.81
C TYR A 7 22.19 9.41 -0.28
N ALA A 8 22.97 10.26 -0.95
CA ALA A 8 22.47 11.06 -2.07
C ALA A 8 22.04 10.20 -3.28
N ALA A 9 22.63 9.01 -3.47
CA ALA A 9 22.17 8.07 -4.49
C ALA A 9 20.85 7.41 -4.08
N PHE A 10 20.71 7.05 -2.80
CA PHE A 10 19.46 6.52 -2.24
C PHE A 10 18.32 7.53 -2.36
N ASP A 11 18.50 8.76 -1.89
CA ASP A 11 17.46 9.80 -1.92
C ASP A 11 16.96 10.05 -3.35
N ARG A 12 17.87 10.10 -4.33
CA ARG A 12 17.50 10.25 -5.74
C ARG A 12 16.77 9.03 -6.30
N ALA A 13 17.17 7.82 -5.92
CA ALA A 13 16.54 6.59 -6.40
C ALA A 13 15.10 6.43 -5.89
N PHE A 14 14.82 6.93 -4.68
CA PHE A 14 13.52 6.79 -4.02
C PHE A 14 12.72 8.09 -3.87
N ALA A 15 13.18 9.20 -4.46
CA ALA A 15 12.52 10.52 -4.37
C ALA A 15 11.03 10.54 -4.75
N ASN A 16 10.60 9.59 -5.58
CA ASN A 16 9.21 9.46 -6.01
C ASN A 16 8.59 8.13 -5.55
N VAL A 17 9.09 7.55 -4.47
CA VAL A 17 8.60 6.28 -3.93
C VAL A 17 8.27 6.47 -2.47
N SER A 18 7.07 6.07 -2.06
CA SER A 18 6.74 5.94 -0.63
C SER A 18 6.37 4.50 -0.30
N ALA A 19 6.79 4.03 0.86
CA ALA A 19 6.62 2.65 1.28
C ALA A 19 6.10 2.56 2.72
N TYR A 20 5.21 1.60 2.94
CA TYR A 20 4.47 1.41 4.18
C TYR A 20 4.40 -0.08 4.54
N VAL A 21 4.36 -0.35 5.83
CA VAL A 21 4.02 -1.67 6.39
C VAL A 21 2.64 -1.56 7.02
N ILE A 22 1.82 -2.60 6.83
CA ILE A 22 0.53 -2.73 7.51
C ILE A 22 0.74 -3.66 8.70
N LEU A 23 0.31 -3.23 9.89
CA LEU A 23 0.32 -4.03 11.10
C LEU A 23 -1.10 -4.34 11.57
N HIS A 24 -1.25 -5.50 12.19
CA HIS A 24 -2.43 -5.89 12.94
C HIS A 24 -1.98 -6.56 14.24
N SER A 25 -2.52 -6.11 15.37
CA SER A 25 -2.16 -6.63 16.70
C SER A 25 -0.64 -6.63 16.98
N GLY A 26 0.07 -5.60 16.49
CA GLY A 26 1.53 -5.45 16.65
C GLY A 26 2.38 -6.34 15.75
N ALA A 27 1.79 -7.32 15.06
CA ALA A 27 2.45 -8.07 14.02
C ALA A 27 2.28 -7.34 12.70
N ALA A 28 3.33 -7.27 11.91
CA ALA A 28 3.16 -6.83 10.55
C ALA A 28 2.40 -7.93 9.76
N ILE A 29 1.58 -7.54 8.78
CA ILE A 29 0.76 -8.46 7.98
C ILE A 29 0.85 -8.20 6.47
N GLY A 30 1.45 -7.08 6.06
CA GLY A 30 1.53 -6.72 4.66
C GLY A 30 2.36 -5.46 4.40
N ARG A 31 2.45 -5.09 3.13
CA ARG A 31 3.18 -3.91 2.65
C ARG A 31 2.43 -3.19 1.54
N VAL A 32 2.65 -1.90 1.45
CA VAL A 32 2.16 -1.04 0.37
C VAL A 32 3.31 -0.14 -0.09
N ALA A 33 3.51 -0.03 -1.39
CA ALA A 33 4.47 0.90 -1.97
C ALA A 33 3.83 1.68 -3.11
N PHE A 34 4.08 2.99 -3.14
CA PHE A 34 3.66 3.88 -4.21
C PHE A 34 4.86 4.32 -5.01
N LYS A 35 4.70 4.35 -6.34
CA LYS A 35 5.59 5.07 -7.25
C LYS A 35 4.83 6.25 -7.83
N HIS A 36 5.27 7.46 -7.49
CA HIS A 36 4.68 8.73 -7.88
C HIS A 36 5.22 9.19 -9.25
N GLY A 37 4.38 9.85 -10.03
CA GLY A 37 4.72 10.34 -11.35
C GLY A 37 3.50 10.94 -12.07
N ALA A 38 3.52 10.90 -13.41
CA ALA A 38 2.36 11.28 -14.24
C ALA A 38 1.12 10.44 -13.89
N SER A 39 1.32 9.17 -13.52
CA SER A 39 0.38 8.33 -12.81
C SER A 39 1.01 7.86 -11.49
N VAL A 40 0.17 7.57 -10.51
CA VAL A 40 0.58 6.88 -9.27
C VAL A 40 0.37 5.39 -9.47
N GLN A 41 1.41 4.60 -9.23
CA GLN A 41 1.32 3.15 -9.18
C GLN A 41 1.35 2.71 -7.72
N CYS A 42 0.44 1.83 -7.33
CA CYS A 42 0.43 1.20 -6.01
C CYS A 42 0.76 -0.29 -6.16
N TYR A 43 1.66 -0.80 -5.34
CA TYR A 43 1.98 -2.21 -5.19
C TYR A 43 1.63 -2.61 -3.76
N ALA A 44 0.62 -3.46 -3.60
CA ALA A 44 0.13 -3.88 -2.30
C ALA A 44 0.22 -5.40 -2.17
N GLN A 45 0.55 -5.87 -0.97
CA GLN A 45 0.62 -7.30 -0.67
C GLN A 45 0.23 -7.54 0.80
N ILE A 46 -0.58 -8.57 1.02
CA ILE A 46 -0.77 -9.22 2.32
C ILE A 46 0.08 -10.48 2.34
N TRP A 47 0.83 -10.71 3.41
CA TRP A 47 1.76 -11.84 3.48
C TRP A 47 1.01 -13.16 3.47
N GLY A 48 1.42 -14.06 2.57
CA GLY A 48 0.67 -15.27 2.27
C GLY A 48 -0.18 -15.17 1.01
N GLY A 49 -0.40 -13.98 0.45
CA GLY A 49 -1.06 -13.76 -0.83
C GLY A 49 -0.18 -13.10 -1.89
N ASP A 50 -0.72 -13.00 -3.10
CA ASP A 50 -0.05 -12.38 -4.24
C ASP A 50 0.03 -10.86 -4.10
N MET A 51 1.12 -10.29 -4.62
CA MET A 51 1.25 -8.84 -4.76
C MET A 51 0.40 -8.35 -5.94
N GLN A 52 -0.44 -7.35 -5.67
CA GLN A 52 -1.28 -6.73 -6.68
C GLN A 52 -0.85 -5.31 -6.96
N ARG A 53 -1.11 -4.87 -8.19
CA ARG A 53 -0.78 -3.53 -8.67
C ARG A 53 -2.03 -2.75 -9.03
N GLY A 54 -2.11 -1.52 -8.55
CA GLY A 54 -3.07 -0.51 -8.98
C GLY A 54 -2.38 0.68 -9.67
N THR A 55 -3.11 1.44 -10.47
CA THR A 55 -2.61 2.61 -11.20
C THR A 55 -3.70 3.66 -11.35
N ALA A 56 -3.39 4.90 -10.99
CA ALA A 56 -4.28 6.04 -11.12
C ALA A 56 -3.60 7.21 -11.85
N GLY A 57 -4.22 7.70 -12.93
CA GLY A 57 -3.74 8.84 -13.73
C GLY A 57 -4.66 10.06 -13.64
N GLY A 58 -4.43 11.09 -14.45
CA GLY A 58 -5.25 12.31 -14.43
C GLY A 58 -4.97 13.22 -13.22
N GLY A 59 -5.95 14.04 -12.83
CA GLY A 59 -5.84 14.99 -11.72
C GLY A 59 -7.20 15.35 -11.11
N GLY A 60 -7.19 16.11 -10.01
CA GLY A 60 -8.40 16.57 -9.32
C GLY A 60 -8.91 15.66 -8.19
N TYR A 61 -8.17 14.61 -7.84
CA TYR A 61 -8.52 13.66 -6.77
C TYR A 61 -7.26 13.00 -6.17
N ASP A 62 -7.41 12.27 -5.07
CA ASP A 62 -6.30 11.53 -4.44
C ASP A 62 -5.96 10.26 -5.24
N ARG A 63 -4.96 10.38 -6.11
CA ARG A 63 -4.46 9.29 -6.96
C ARG A 63 -3.79 8.17 -6.17
N ALA A 64 -3.22 8.46 -5.00
CA ALA A 64 -2.64 7.40 -4.17
C ALA A 64 -3.75 6.51 -3.63
N THR A 65 -4.83 7.12 -3.14
CA THR A 65 -5.99 6.38 -2.66
C THR A 65 -6.65 5.55 -3.77
N ALA A 66 -6.92 6.14 -4.94
CA ALA A 66 -7.49 5.38 -6.06
C ALA A 66 -6.58 4.24 -6.55
N ALA A 67 -5.26 4.44 -6.58
CA ALA A 67 -4.32 3.38 -6.93
C ALA A 67 -4.31 2.26 -5.87
N ALA A 68 -4.43 2.59 -4.57
CA ALA A 68 -4.54 1.61 -3.51
C ALA A 68 -5.84 0.81 -3.61
N GLU A 69 -6.99 1.47 -3.74
CA GLU A 69 -8.29 0.80 -3.95
C GLU A 69 -8.24 -0.18 -5.13
N GLN A 70 -7.65 0.22 -6.26
CA GLN A 70 -7.49 -0.67 -7.40
C GLN A 70 -6.55 -1.86 -7.10
N ALA A 71 -5.47 -1.65 -6.33
CA ALA A 71 -4.56 -2.73 -5.97
C ALA A 71 -5.24 -3.75 -5.05
N PHE A 72 -5.93 -3.28 -4.01
CA PHE A 72 -6.60 -4.15 -3.05
C PHE A 72 -7.82 -4.86 -3.64
N SER A 73 -8.62 -4.20 -4.48
CA SER A 73 -9.77 -4.85 -5.14
C SER A 73 -9.39 -5.97 -6.11
N ARG A 74 -8.11 -6.06 -6.52
CA ARG A 74 -7.58 -7.16 -7.34
C ARG A 74 -7.02 -8.32 -6.53
N MET A 75 -6.91 -8.20 -5.22
CA MET A 75 -6.46 -9.31 -4.37
C MET A 75 -7.53 -10.40 -4.36
N SER A 76 -7.10 -11.65 -4.32
CA SER A 76 -7.99 -12.81 -4.23
C SER A 76 -7.66 -13.57 -2.96
N GLU A 77 -8.68 -13.82 -2.12
CA GLU A 77 -8.54 -14.68 -0.95
C GLU A 77 -8.12 -16.10 -1.31
N ASP A 78 -8.43 -16.59 -2.52
CA ASP A 78 -8.04 -17.93 -2.99
C ASP A 78 -6.51 -18.06 -3.16
N SER A 79 -5.79 -16.94 -3.29
CA SER A 79 -4.32 -16.93 -3.33
C SER A 79 -3.68 -17.04 -1.94
N ALA A 80 -4.48 -17.00 -0.86
CA ALA A 80 -3.98 -17.02 0.50
C ALA A 80 -3.43 -18.40 0.90
N THR A 81 -2.15 -18.43 1.22
CA THR A 81 -1.42 -19.61 1.72
C THR A 81 -1.23 -19.59 3.25
N ARG A 82 -1.60 -18.49 3.91
CA ARG A 82 -1.59 -18.35 5.38
C ARG A 82 -3.02 -18.24 5.89
N ASP A 83 -3.29 -18.86 7.04
CA ASP A 83 -4.63 -18.98 7.63
C ASP A 83 -5.33 -17.63 7.87
N ASP A 84 -4.57 -16.57 8.14
CA ASP A 84 -5.09 -15.23 8.43
C ASP A 84 -5.13 -14.30 7.19
N ALA A 85 -4.40 -14.63 6.11
CA ALA A 85 -4.24 -13.75 4.96
C ALA A 85 -5.57 -13.48 4.23
N ALA A 86 -6.40 -14.50 4.06
CA ALA A 86 -7.72 -14.36 3.45
C ALA A 86 -8.60 -13.36 4.23
N ASN A 87 -8.62 -13.47 5.56
CA ASN A 87 -9.38 -12.57 6.43
C ASN A 87 -8.88 -11.12 6.33
N HIS A 88 -7.55 -10.93 6.28
CA HIS A 88 -6.96 -9.61 6.09
C HIS A 88 -7.26 -9.00 4.72
N ILE A 89 -7.23 -9.82 3.65
CA ILE A 89 -7.60 -9.37 2.30
C ILE A 89 -9.04 -8.86 2.29
N ILE A 90 -9.99 -9.65 2.79
CA ILE A 90 -11.42 -9.30 2.84
C ILE A 90 -11.64 -8.02 3.66
N ALA A 91 -11.03 -7.92 4.84
CA ALA A 91 -11.17 -6.76 5.71
C ALA A 91 -10.64 -5.47 5.05
N LEU A 92 -9.46 -5.53 4.42
CA LEU A 92 -8.84 -4.36 3.79
C LEU A 92 -9.53 -3.96 2.49
N GLN A 93 -10.04 -4.93 1.72
CA GLN A 93 -10.92 -4.65 0.57
C GLN A 93 -12.18 -3.91 1.01
N SER A 94 -12.84 -4.40 2.06
CA SER A 94 -14.05 -3.78 2.61
C SER A 94 -13.78 -2.36 3.11
N ALA A 95 -12.66 -2.16 3.81
CA ALA A 95 -12.24 -0.86 4.32
C ALA A 95 -12.03 0.17 3.20
N LEU A 96 -11.41 -0.23 2.08
CA LEU A 96 -11.10 0.66 0.97
C LEU A 96 -12.28 0.88 0.02
N ALA A 97 -13.20 -0.06 -0.10
CA ALA A 97 -14.40 0.11 -0.92
C ALA A 97 -15.34 1.22 -0.40
N GLY A 98 -15.32 1.49 0.91
CA GLY A 98 -16.11 2.53 1.56
C GLY A 98 -15.34 3.84 1.80
N SER A 99 -14.37 4.18 0.95
CA SER A 99 -13.48 5.30 1.23
C SER A 99 -14.20 6.65 1.32
N ASP A 100 -15.31 6.88 0.58
CA ASP A 100 -16.08 8.13 0.58
C ASP A 100 -15.20 9.40 0.48
N GLY A 101 -14.04 9.31 -0.19
CA GLY A 101 -13.06 10.38 -0.31
C GLY A 101 -12.05 10.50 0.84
N LYS A 102 -12.10 9.61 1.84
CA LYS A 102 -11.04 9.42 2.84
C LYS A 102 -9.76 8.90 2.19
N ARG A 103 -8.63 9.20 2.82
CA ARG A 103 -7.32 8.69 2.39
C ARG A 103 -7.21 7.19 2.70
N TRP A 104 -6.62 6.41 1.80
CA TRP A 104 -6.48 4.95 1.93
C TRP A 104 -5.93 4.51 3.30
N ALA A 105 -4.92 5.21 3.84
CA ALA A 105 -4.30 4.86 5.11
C ALA A 105 -5.30 5.00 6.27
N LEU A 106 -6.12 6.06 6.25
CA LEU A 106 -7.17 6.27 7.25
C LEU A 106 -8.24 5.19 7.16
N CYS A 107 -8.63 4.76 5.95
CA CYS A 107 -9.57 3.64 5.79
C CYS A 107 -9.04 2.36 6.43
N ILE A 108 -7.76 2.06 6.24
CA ILE A 108 -7.10 0.88 6.82
C ILE A 108 -6.98 1.03 8.34
N GLU A 109 -6.64 2.21 8.85
CA GLU A 109 -6.55 2.49 10.28
C GLU A 109 -7.92 2.41 10.98
N ASP A 110 -8.97 2.96 10.37
CA ASP A 110 -10.36 2.85 10.84
C ASP A 110 -10.82 1.38 10.94
N ALA A 111 -10.25 0.49 10.12
CA ALA A 111 -10.51 -0.96 10.15
C ALA A 111 -9.70 -1.72 11.23
N GLY A 112 -8.99 -1.01 12.11
CA GLY A 112 -8.25 -1.62 13.23
C GLY A 112 -6.82 -2.08 12.88
N TYR A 113 -6.26 -1.57 11.80
CA TYR A 113 -4.87 -1.79 11.42
C TYR A 113 -4.01 -0.57 11.76
N THR A 114 -2.70 -0.72 11.64
CA THR A 114 -1.76 0.41 11.71
C THR A 114 -0.99 0.50 10.41
N VAL A 115 -0.89 1.69 9.83
CA VAL A 115 -0.08 1.95 8.64
C VAL A 115 1.19 2.65 9.07
N GLN A 116 2.31 1.94 9.05
CA GLN A 116 3.61 2.50 9.41
C GLN A 116 4.38 2.93 8.17
N HIS A 117 4.73 4.20 8.10
CA HIS A 117 5.61 4.74 7.05
C HIS A 117 7.05 4.24 7.24
N VAL A 118 7.67 3.74 6.17
CA VAL A 118 9.03 3.19 6.18
C VAL A 118 10.02 4.18 5.58
N PHE A 119 9.74 4.67 4.37
CA PHE A 119 10.54 5.68 3.68
C PHE A 119 9.74 6.32 2.54
N GLY A 120 10.17 7.50 2.11
CA GLY A 120 9.57 8.28 1.02
C GLY A 120 9.04 9.63 1.44
#